data_AF-A0A965Y884-F1
#
_entry.id   AF-A0A965Y884-F1
#
_cell.length_a   1.000
_cell.length_b   1.000
_cell.length_c   1.000
_cell.angle_alpha   90.00
_cell.angle_beta   90.00
_cell.angle_gamma   90.00
#
_symmetry.space_group_name_H-M   'P 1'
#
loop_
_entity.id
_entity.type
_entity.pdbx_description
1 polymer ?
#
loop_
_entity_poly.entity_id
_entity_poly.type
_entity_poly.pdbx_seq_one_letter_code
_entity_poly.pdbx_strand_id
1 'polypeptide(L)' 'PFDNAVSESTYKIIKTEFAYDRKFVSQEELDLDLFDYVNWYNNKRLHGTLGYMSPKEFREVSLSKLSK' A
#
# COMPACT_ATOMS: atom_id res chain seq x y z
N PRO A 1 21.89 -7.27 -8.73
CA PRO A 1 20.56 -7.93 -8.65
C PRO A 1 19.57 -7.01 -7.91
N PHE A 2 18.71 -6.31 -8.65
CA PHE A 2 17.69 -5.46 -8.05
C PHE A 2 16.66 -6.37 -7.37
N ASP A 3 16.45 -6.17 -6.07
CA ASP A 3 15.45 -6.90 -5.29
C ASP A 3 14.04 -6.49 -5.75
N ASN A 4 13.52 -7.21 -6.74
CA ASN A 4 12.17 -7.01 -7.27
C ASN A 4 11.10 -7.67 -6.36
N ALA A 5 11.49 -8.41 -5.32
CA ALA A 5 10.54 -9.17 -4.51
C ALA A 5 9.54 -8.27 -3.76
N VAL A 6 10.00 -7.10 -3.32
CA VAL A 6 9.14 -6.08 -2.67
C VAL A 6 8.12 -5.53 -3.67
N SER A 7 8.57 -5.20 -4.88
CA SER A 7 7.71 -4.71 -5.96
C SER A 7 6.71 -5.79 -6.38
N GLU A 8 7.16 -7.03 -6.60
CA GLU A 8 6.31 -8.16 -6.99
C GLU A 8 5.23 -8.46 -5.94
N SER A 9 5.60 -8.42 -4.66
CA SER A 9 4.64 -8.58 -3.56
C SER A 9 3.59 -7.47 -3.57
N THR A 10 4.01 -6.24 -3.81
CA THR A 10 3.11 -5.08 -3.89
C THR A 10 2.15 -5.19 -5.08
N TYR A 11 2.67 -5.55 -6.27
CA TYR A 11 1.84 -5.75 -7.47
C TYR A 11 0.84 -6.89 -7.31
N LYS A 12 1.23 -7.98 -6.65
CA LYS A 12 0.33 -9.09 -6.35
C LYS A 12 -0.84 -8.61 -5.50
N ILE A 13 -0.56 -7.86 -4.44
CA ILE A 13 -1.59 -7.31 -3.53
C ILE A 13 -2.56 -6.38 -4.28
N ILE A 14 -2.03 -5.45 -5.08
CA ILE A 14 -2.87 -4.54 -5.89
C ILE A 14 -3.77 -5.35 -6.84
N LYS A 15 -3.23 -6.36 -7.53
CA LYS A 15 -4.02 -7.18 -8.44
C LYS A 15 -5.12 -7.98 -7.72
N THR A 16 -4.85 -8.47 -6.51
CA THR A 16 -5.80 -9.30 -5.76
C THR A 16 -6.85 -8.50 -4.99
N GLU A 17 -6.48 -7.35 -4.43
CA GLU A 17 -7.37 -6.57 -3.55
C GLU A 17 -8.06 -5.41 -4.28
N PHE A 18 -7.38 -4.81 -5.25
CA PHE A 18 -7.89 -3.65 -5.98
C PHE A 18 -8.47 -4.04 -7.35
N ALA A 19 -7.71 -4.76 -8.17
CA ALA A 19 -8.10 -5.02 -9.56
C ALA A 19 -8.94 -6.29 -9.76
N TYR A 20 -9.00 -7.19 -8.77
CA TYR A 20 -9.70 -8.46 -8.91
C TYR A 20 -11.20 -8.24 -9.11
N ASP A 21 -11.73 -8.77 -10.21
CA ASP A 21 -13.15 -8.67 -10.62
C ASP A 21 -13.68 -7.24 -10.81
N ARG A 22 -12.82 -6.22 -10.84
CA ARG A 22 -13.22 -4.84 -11.15
C ARG A 22 -13.12 -4.53 -12.64
N LYS A 23 -14.13 -3.85 -13.16
CA LYS A 23 -14.13 -3.25 -14.49
C LYS A 23 -14.28 -1.74 -14.33
N PHE A 24 -13.32 -1.00 -14.87
CA PHE A 24 -13.33 0.45 -14.84
C PHE A 24 -13.98 0.98 -16.11
N VAL A 25 -14.85 1.97 -15.97
CA VAL A 25 -15.58 2.57 -17.09
C VAL A 25 -14.70 3.54 -17.87
N SER A 26 -13.74 4.20 -17.20
CA SER A 26 -12.81 5.14 -17.80
C SER A 26 -11.43 5.08 -17.13
N GLN A 27 -10.41 5.64 -17.80
CA GLN A 27 -9.09 5.81 -17.21
C GLN A 27 -9.12 6.73 -15.98
N GLU A 28 -9.94 7.77 -16.03
CA GLU A 28 -10.08 8.74 -14.93
C GLU A 28 -10.67 8.08 -13.67
N GLU A 29 -11.67 7.20 -13.84
CA GLU A 29 -12.22 6.39 -12.75
C GLU A 29 -11.14 5.48 -12.14
N LEU A 30 -10.37 4.78 -12.98
CA LEU A 30 -9.26 3.93 -12.54
C LEU A 30 -8.21 4.74 -11.75
N ASP A 31 -7.83 5.92 -12.21
CA ASP A 31 -6.81 6.74 -11.57
C ASP A 31 -7.28 7.26 -10.21
N LEU A 32 -8.54 7.69 -10.09
CA LEU A 32 -9.14 8.12 -8.83
C LEU A 32 -9.23 6.97 -7.83
N ASP A 33 -9.78 5.83 -8.25
CA ASP A 33 -9.91 4.63 -7.42
C ASP A 33 -8.55 4.11 -6.95
N LEU A 34 -7.55 4.14 -7.84
CA LEU A 34 -6.19 3.71 -7.52
C LEU A 34 -5.53 4.68 -6.53
N PHE A 35 -5.70 5.98 -6.72
CA PHE A 35 -5.18 7.00 -5.80
C PHE A 35 -5.76 6.81 -4.39
N ASP A 36 -7.08 6.61 -4.29
CA ASP A 36 -7.75 6.34 -3.02
C ASP A 36 -7.29 5.03 -2.39
N TYR A 37 -7.11 3.97 -3.18
CA TYR A 37 -6.58 2.71 -2.70
C TYR A 37 -5.16 2.86 -2.13
N VAL A 38 -4.27 3.56 -2.84
CA VAL A 38 -2.89 3.81 -2.40
C VAL A 38 -2.86 4.68 -1.14
N ASN A 39 -3.73 5.69 -1.07
CA ASN A 39 -3.87 6.54 0.11
C ASN A 39 -4.33 5.73 1.32
N TRP A 40 -5.35 4.88 1.16
CA TRP A 40 -5.82 3.96 2.20
C TRP A 40 -4.72 2.98 2.62
N TYR A 41 -4.02 2.37 1.67
CA TYR A 41 -2.94 1.42 1.94
C TYR A 41 -1.86 2.04 2.82
N ASN A 42 -1.40 3.25 2.48
CA ASN A 42 -0.29 3.88 3.19
C ASN A 42 -0.68 4.49 4.54
N ASN A 43 -1.90 5.04 4.66
CA ASN A 43 -2.29 5.85 5.81
C ASN A 43 -3.27 5.16 6.75
N LYS A 44 -3.94 4.09 6.33
CA LYS A 44 -5.07 3.50 7.07
C LYS A 44 -5.00 1.98 7.20
N ARG A 45 -4.37 1.28 6.25
CA ARG A 45 -4.29 -0.19 6.29
C ARG A 45 -3.43 -0.66 7.46
N LEU A 46 -4.05 -1.35 8.41
CA LEU A 46 -3.35 -1.96 9.53
C LEU A 46 -2.64 -3.24 9.08
N HIS A 47 -1.36 -3.35 9.41
CA HIS A 47 -0.60 -4.57 9.18
C HIS A 47 -0.26 -5.25 10.51
N GLY A 48 -0.70 -6.50 10.69
CA GLY A 48 -0.40 -7.28 11.90
C GLY A 48 1.11 -7.45 12.13
N THR A 49 1.88 -7.59 11.05
CA THR A 49 3.36 -7.64 11.10
C THR A 49 4.01 -6.33 11.51
N LEU A 50 3.31 -5.20 11.36
CA LEU A 50 3.75 -3.88 11.82
C LEU A 50 3.22 -3.53 13.21
N GLY A 51 2.67 -4.50 13.94
CA GLY A 51 2.09 -4.27 15.26
C GLY A 51 0.76 -3.52 15.21
N TYR A 52 -0.06 -3.80 14.19
CA TYR A 52 -1.34 -3.12 13.93
C TYR A 52 -1.19 -1.61 13.71
N MET A 53 -0.11 -1.23 13.02
CA MET A 53 0.13 0.13 12.55
C MET A 53 -0.06 0.20 11.03
N SER A 54 -0.41 1.39 10.53
CA SER A 54 -0.29 1.69 9.11
C SER A 54 1.19 1.82 8.69
N PRO A 55 1.50 1.64 7.40
CA PRO A 55 2.86 1.83 6.90
C PRO A 55 3.45 3.20 7.26
N LYS A 56 2.64 4.26 7.22
CA LYS A 56 3.04 5.60 7.64
C LYS A 56 3.39 5.66 9.13
N GLU A 57 2.50 5.19 10.00
CA GLU A 57 2.74 5.19 11.45
C GLU A 57 3.99 4.39 11.82
N PHE A 58 4.16 3.23 11.19
CA PHE A 58 5.35 2.40 11.40
C PHE A 58 6.64 3.12 11.01
N ARG A 59 6.62 3.88 9.90
CA ARG A 59 7.75 4.70 9.46
C ARG A 59 8.04 5.84 10.43
N GLU A 60 7.01 6.54 10.91
CA GLU A 60 7.14 7.63 11.88
C GLU A 60 7.74 7.12 13.21
N VAL A 61 7.24 5.99 13.72
CA VAL A 61 7.78 5.34 14.92
C VAL A 61 9.24 4.92 14.70
N SER A 62 9.56 4.30 13.57
CA SER A 62 10.92 3.84 13.25
C SER A 62 11.91 4.99 13.15
N LEU A 63 11.54 6.10 12.52
CA LEU A 63 12.37 7.30 12.42
C LEU A 63 12.60 7.95 13.79
N SER A 64 11.58 7.99 14.65
CA SER A 64 11.73 8.53 16.01
C SER A 64 12.68 7.71 16.89
N LYS A 65 12.75 6.38 16.67
CA LYS A 65 13.68 5.48 17.36
C LYS A 65 15.11 5.63 16.89
N LEU A 66 15.33 5.96 15.62
CA LEU A 66 16.66 6.20 15.05
C LEU A 66 17.26 7.56 15.45
N SER A 67 16.42 8.51 15.85
CA SER A 67 16.83 9.85 16.28
C SER A 67 17.15 9.94 17.79
N LYS A 68 17.12 8.81 18.52
CA LYS A 68 17.51 8.69 19.93
C LYS A 68 18.79 7.87 20.06
#